data_AF-A0A134BTU6-F1
#
_entry.id   AF-A0A134BTU6-F1
#
_cell.length_a   1.000
_cell.length_b   1.000
_cell.length_c   1.000
_cell.angle_alpha   90.00
_cell.angle_beta   90.00
_cell.angle_gamma   90.00
#
_symmetry.space_group_name_H-M   'P 1'
#
loop_
_entity.id
_entity.type
_entity.pdbx_description
1 polymer ?
#
loop_
_entity_poly.entity_id
_entity_poly.type
_entity_poly.pdbx_seq_one_letter_code
_entity_poly.pdbx_strand_id
1 'polypeptide(L)'
;MTEPERLPLFAQSLYKVLVRREVLLDSENEIKMRNHYYRILFLSLCTSNGKAIREFISRFLFPLAYISRFLCKFVSYNSNLFMKHKYTGLGVALVGMMMVSCHSHYQLTGIQRTRIIIDKRYDQPQDAEAAAFLKPYKQQIDSIMKPVVGTLAKPMFARRPESTLSNLLADIMVWGGKDFNEHPVMGLYNMGGIRAGLSKGNITVGDVVRIAPFENKICFITLSGEALMELFSNIASVGGEGVSKGVTMQIKDRKLVSVTLNGQPIDPNKQYRIATIDYLAQGNDHMTALKRGTDLLSPQSKENDTRFIIMNYFKEMQAEGKVVDSNVEGRIVVLK
;
A
#
# COMPACT_ATOMS: atom_id res chain seq x y z
N MET A 1 37.19 2.81 -3.10
CA MET A 1 36.99 1.81 -2.03
C MET A 1 36.26 2.54 -0.91
N THR A 2 35.01 2.27 -0.54
CA THR A 2 34.13 1.09 -0.69
C THR A 2 32.65 1.53 -0.67
N GLU A 3 31.79 0.78 -1.36
CA GLU A 3 30.31 0.97 -1.42
C GLU A 3 29.63 0.99 -0.03
N PRO A 4 28.51 1.70 0.16
CA PRO A 4 27.66 1.48 1.32
C PRO A 4 26.83 0.20 1.13
N GLU A 5 26.92 -0.70 2.11
CA GLU A 5 26.25 -2.00 2.15
C GLU A 5 24.75 -1.89 1.86
N ARG A 6 24.32 -2.50 0.75
CA ARG A 6 22.91 -2.74 0.47
C ARG A 6 22.37 -3.71 1.52
N LEU A 7 21.36 -3.27 2.28
CA LEU A 7 20.52 -4.16 3.08
C LEU A 7 20.09 -5.38 2.24
N PRO A 8 20.21 -6.62 2.77
CA PRO A 8 19.81 -7.81 2.05
C PRO A 8 18.34 -7.71 1.61
N LEU A 9 18.04 -8.17 0.39
CA LEU A 9 16.69 -8.18 -0.20
C LEU A 9 15.61 -8.74 0.73
N PHE A 10 16.00 -9.62 1.67
CA PHE A 10 15.15 -10.18 2.71
C PHE A 10 14.70 -9.18 3.79
N ALA A 11 15.57 -8.24 4.17
CA ALA A 11 15.23 -7.17 5.12
C ALA A 11 14.30 -6.12 4.48
N GLN A 12 14.49 -5.85 3.18
CA GLN A 12 13.60 -4.95 2.42
C GLN A 12 12.21 -5.56 2.19
N SER A 13 12.10 -6.89 2.04
CA SER A 13 10.83 -7.58 1.94
C SER A 13 10.12 -7.69 3.29
N LEU A 14 10.83 -7.90 4.41
CA LEU A 14 10.26 -7.87 5.76
C LEU A 14 9.71 -6.49 6.14
N TYR A 15 10.40 -5.40 5.78
CA TYR A 15 9.91 -4.03 5.99
C TYR A 15 8.65 -3.74 5.16
N LYS A 16 8.60 -4.20 3.91
CA LYS A 16 7.40 -4.12 3.06
C LYS A 16 6.23 -4.95 3.58
N VAL A 17 6.47 -6.04 4.32
CA VAL A 17 5.41 -6.87 4.92
C VAL A 17 4.88 -6.27 6.23
N LEU A 18 5.73 -5.63 7.02
CA LEU A 18 5.34 -5.04 8.32
C LEU A 18 4.57 -3.73 8.18
N VAL A 19 4.79 -2.94 7.13
CA VAL A 19 4.11 -1.63 6.92
C VAL A 19 2.82 -1.74 6.10
N ARG A 20 2.52 -2.90 5.49
CA ARG A 20 1.37 -3.09 4.58
C ARG A 20 0.18 -3.84 5.16
N ARG A 21 0.06 -3.92 6.49
CA ARG A 21 -1.10 -4.58 7.14
C ARG A 21 -2.12 -3.57 7.64
N GLU A 22 -2.82 -2.97 6.69
CA GLU A 22 -4.20 -2.49 6.85
C GLU A 22 -4.81 -2.16 5.48
N VAL A 23 -4.92 -3.16 4.61
CA VAL A 23 -5.76 -3.09 3.40
C VAL A 23 -6.47 -4.43 3.24
N LEU A 24 -7.80 -4.40 3.28
CA LEU A 24 -8.68 -5.50 2.87
C LEU A 24 -8.32 -5.89 1.44
N LEU A 25 -7.70 -7.06 1.26
CA LEU A 25 -7.42 -7.62 -0.05
C LEU A 25 -8.49 -8.66 -0.38
N ASP A 26 -9.15 -8.43 -1.50
CA ASP A 26 -10.15 -9.30 -2.12
C ASP A 26 -9.54 -10.66 -2.52
N SER A 27 -10.33 -11.72 -2.32
CA SER A 27 -9.92 -13.13 -2.26
C SER A 27 -9.38 -13.71 -3.57
N GLU A 28 -9.64 -13.08 -4.72
CA GLU A 28 -9.22 -13.61 -6.02
C GLU A 28 -7.74 -13.38 -6.35
N ASN A 29 -7.11 -12.34 -5.79
CA ASN A 29 -5.72 -12.01 -6.10
C ASN A 29 -4.68 -12.84 -5.31
N GLU A 30 -5.08 -13.51 -4.22
CA GLU A 30 -4.21 -14.37 -3.43
C GLU A 30 -3.87 -15.69 -4.15
N ILE A 31 -4.79 -16.19 -4.98
CA ILE A 31 -4.64 -17.47 -5.69
C ILE A 31 -3.64 -17.37 -6.85
N LYS A 32 -3.61 -16.22 -7.56
CA LYS A 32 -2.67 -15.99 -8.67
C LYS A 32 -1.21 -15.82 -8.20
N MET A 33 -0.97 -15.18 -7.05
CA MET A 33 0.39 -15.03 -6.52
C MET A 33 0.96 -16.32 -5.92
N ARG A 34 0.13 -17.16 -5.26
CA ARG A 34 0.59 -18.46 -4.72
C ARG A 34 1.13 -19.38 -5.83
N ASN A 35 0.47 -19.45 -6.98
CA ASN A 35 0.87 -20.35 -8.07
C ASN A 35 2.21 -19.97 -8.73
N HIS A 36 2.64 -18.70 -8.66
CA HIS A 36 3.94 -18.29 -9.19
C HIS A 36 5.09 -18.64 -8.23
N TYR A 37 4.87 -18.58 -6.92
CA TYR A 37 5.88 -18.91 -5.90
C TYR A 37 6.15 -20.42 -5.78
N TYR A 38 5.13 -21.29 -5.93
CA TYR A 38 5.37 -22.74 -5.94
C TYR A 38 6.20 -23.21 -7.13
N ARG A 39 6.13 -22.52 -8.28
CA ARG A 39 6.92 -22.85 -9.48
C ARG A 39 8.41 -22.56 -9.29
N ILE A 40 8.75 -21.53 -8.51
CA ILE A 40 10.14 -21.15 -8.21
C ILE A 40 10.72 -22.03 -7.08
N LEU A 41 9.91 -22.41 -6.09
CA LEU A 41 10.36 -23.31 -5.01
C LEU A 41 10.62 -24.74 -5.51
N PHE A 42 9.87 -25.21 -6.51
CA PHE A 42 10.07 -26.53 -7.12
C PHE A 42 11.36 -26.63 -7.96
N LEU A 43 11.79 -25.52 -8.57
CA LEU A 43 13.04 -25.46 -9.34
C LEU A 43 14.29 -25.37 -8.45
N SER A 44 14.16 -24.90 -7.20
CA SER A 44 15.29 -24.81 -6.26
C SER A 44 15.52 -26.09 -5.44
N LEU A 45 14.59 -27.04 -5.41
CA LEU A 45 14.72 -28.32 -4.69
C LEU A 45 15.35 -29.44 -5.55
N CYS A 46 15.56 -29.20 -6.84
CA CYS A 46 16.20 -30.17 -7.75
C CYS A 46 17.74 -30.08 -7.78
N THR A 47 18.38 -29.20 -7.01
CA THR A 47 19.85 -29.00 -7.04
C THR A 47 20.57 -29.36 -5.75
N SER A 48 19.92 -30.02 -4.78
CA SER A 48 20.57 -30.43 -3.53
C SER A 48 20.32 -31.91 -3.18
N ASN A 49 21.41 -32.68 -3.22
CA ASN A 49 21.67 -33.96 -2.55
C ASN A 49 20.68 -35.14 -2.75
N GLY A 50 21.00 -35.97 -3.75
CA GLY A 50 20.32 -37.20 -4.15
C GLY A 50 20.42 -38.42 -3.20
N LYS A 51 20.27 -38.23 -1.88
CA LYS A 51 20.09 -39.36 -0.93
C LYS A 51 18.62 -39.59 -0.55
N ALA A 52 17.81 -38.54 -0.39
CA ALA A 52 16.40 -38.67 0.00
C ALA A 52 15.51 -39.25 -1.13
N ILE A 53 15.83 -38.97 -2.40
CA ILE A 53 15.09 -39.48 -3.57
C ILE A 53 15.30 -40.99 -3.74
N ARG A 54 16.48 -41.52 -3.40
CA ARG A 54 16.77 -42.97 -3.49
C ARG A 54 16.00 -43.80 -2.46
N GLU A 55 15.76 -43.27 -1.26
CA GLU A 55 14.94 -43.96 -0.25
C GLU A 55 13.44 -43.87 -0.54
N PHE A 56 12.97 -42.79 -1.17
CA PHE A 56 11.56 -42.66 -1.54
C PHE A 56 11.18 -43.60 -2.70
N ILE A 57 12.08 -43.78 -3.68
CA ILE A 57 11.86 -44.69 -4.82
C ILE A 57 11.91 -46.17 -4.39
N SER A 58 12.75 -46.55 -3.41
CA SER A 58 12.87 -47.95 -2.99
C SER A 58 11.71 -48.45 -2.13
N ARG A 59 11.02 -47.55 -1.41
CA ARG A 59 9.94 -47.91 -0.46
C ARG A 59 8.52 -47.82 -1.01
N PHE A 60 8.30 -47.16 -2.14
CA PHE A 60 6.95 -46.92 -2.69
C PHE A 60 6.73 -47.39 -4.15
N LEU A 61 7.75 -47.90 -4.85
CA LEU A 61 7.62 -48.47 -6.22
C LEU A 61 7.84 -50.00 -6.30
N PHE A 62 7.78 -50.70 -5.17
CA PHE A 62 7.67 -52.16 -5.11
C PHE A 62 6.21 -52.53 -4.77
N PRO A 63 5.31 -52.47 -5.76
CA PRO A 63 4.76 -53.73 -6.27
C PRO A 63 4.40 -53.63 -7.76
N LEU A 64 5.39 -53.56 -8.65
CA LEU A 64 5.18 -53.78 -10.10
C LEU A 64 6.05 -54.90 -10.69
N ALA A 65 6.81 -55.61 -9.84
CA ALA A 65 7.65 -56.72 -10.25
C ALA A 65 6.92 -58.08 -10.36
N TYR A 66 5.61 -58.14 -10.08
CA TYR A 66 4.83 -59.39 -10.15
C TYR A 66 3.86 -59.50 -11.35
N ILE A 67 3.61 -58.40 -12.06
CA ILE A 67 2.71 -58.42 -13.24
C ILE A 67 3.50 -58.61 -14.55
N SER A 68 4.81 -58.34 -14.57
CA SER A 68 5.66 -58.56 -15.75
C SER A 68 5.99 -60.04 -16.01
N ARG A 69 5.84 -60.92 -15.01
CA ARG A 69 6.09 -62.37 -15.16
C ARG A 69 4.87 -63.19 -15.57
N PHE A 70 3.65 -62.65 -15.46
CA PHE A 70 2.44 -63.33 -15.94
C PHE A 70 2.09 -63.00 -17.40
N LEU A 71 2.43 -61.80 -17.88
CA LEU A 71 2.18 -61.40 -19.27
C LEU A 71 3.20 -61.95 -20.27
N CYS A 72 4.36 -62.41 -19.81
CA CYS A 72 5.41 -62.95 -20.69
C CYS A 72 5.28 -64.47 -20.96
N LYS A 73 4.40 -65.19 -20.25
CA LYS A 73 4.16 -66.63 -20.48
C LYS A 73 2.88 -66.96 -21.27
N PHE A 74 2.01 -65.98 -21.53
CA PHE A 74 0.79 -66.21 -22.33
C PHE A 74 0.97 -65.90 -23.83
N VAL A 75 2.13 -65.39 -24.25
CA VAL A 75 2.41 -65.01 -25.65
C VAL A 75 3.20 -66.09 -26.41
N SER A 76 3.55 -67.19 -25.76
CA SER A 76 4.27 -68.31 -26.40
C SER A 76 3.42 -69.57 -26.45
N TYR A 77 2.26 -69.51 -27.12
CA TYR A 77 1.61 -70.71 -27.65
C TYR A 77 0.65 -70.34 -28.78
N ASN A 78 0.96 -70.85 -29.97
CA ASN A 78 0.17 -70.92 -31.19
C ASN A 78 -0.09 -69.66 -32.04
N SER A 79 0.23 -69.90 -33.30
CA SER A 79 0.27 -69.07 -34.50
C SER A 79 -1.11 -68.74 -35.07
N ASN A 80 -1.18 -67.59 -35.74
CA ASN A 80 -2.11 -67.25 -36.82
C ASN A 80 -3.61 -67.18 -36.47
N LEU A 81 -4.03 -66.11 -35.79
CA LEU A 81 -5.19 -65.25 -36.09
C LEU A 81 -5.25 -64.15 -34.99
N PHE A 82 -5.76 -62.95 -35.28
CA PHE A 82 -5.93 -61.80 -34.35
C PHE A 82 -4.75 -60.81 -34.15
N MET A 83 -3.98 -60.53 -35.21
CA MET A 83 -2.98 -59.45 -35.26
C MET A 83 -3.54 -58.11 -35.78
N LYS A 84 -4.62 -57.55 -35.19
CA LYS A 84 -5.08 -56.17 -35.53
C LYS A 84 -5.68 -55.31 -34.40
N HIS A 85 -5.91 -55.85 -33.19
CA HIS A 85 -6.58 -55.10 -32.10
C HIS A 85 -5.78 -54.94 -30.78
N LYS A 86 -4.52 -55.38 -30.71
CA LYS A 86 -3.73 -55.30 -29.48
C LYS A 86 -3.25 -53.89 -29.12
N TYR A 87 -2.95 -53.04 -30.10
CA TYR A 87 -2.41 -51.69 -29.84
C TYR A 87 -3.49 -50.64 -29.59
N THR A 88 -4.69 -50.80 -30.17
CA THR A 88 -5.85 -49.94 -29.91
C THR A 88 -6.43 -50.17 -28.52
N GLY A 89 -6.54 -51.43 -28.07
CA GLY A 89 -7.01 -51.74 -26.71
C GLY A 89 -6.04 -51.27 -25.62
N LEU A 90 -4.73 -51.42 -25.83
CA LEU A 90 -3.71 -50.96 -24.88
C LEU A 90 -3.61 -49.42 -24.83
N GLY A 91 -3.76 -48.74 -25.97
CA GLY A 91 -3.80 -47.28 -26.05
C GLY A 91 -5.03 -46.68 -25.36
N VAL A 92 -6.21 -47.28 -25.56
CA VAL A 92 -7.45 -46.85 -24.87
C VAL A 92 -7.37 -47.10 -23.37
N ALA A 93 -6.76 -48.21 -22.94
CA ALA A 93 -6.55 -48.49 -21.51
C ALA A 93 -5.56 -47.50 -20.86
N LEU A 94 -4.46 -47.13 -21.53
CA LEU A 94 -3.49 -46.14 -21.04
C LEU A 94 -4.07 -44.72 -20.98
N VAL A 95 -4.86 -44.32 -21.98
CA VAL A 95 -5.56 -43.03 -22.00
C VAL A 95 -6.67 -42.99 -20.93
N GLY A 96 -7.39 -44.10 -20.75
CA GLY A 96 -8.35 -44.25 -19.64
C GLY A 96 -7.69 -44.15 -18.26
N MET A 97 -6.50 -44.71 -18.09
CA MET A 97 -5.75 -44.65 -16.82
C MET A 97 -5.21 -43.24 -16.52
N MET A 98 -4.90 -42.43 -17.54
CA MET A 98 -4.51 -41.02 -17.38
C MET A 98 -5.68 -40.10 -16.99
N MET A 99 -6.93 -40.48 -17.31
CA MET A 99 -8.13 -39.71 -16.96
C MET A 99 -8.60 -39.94 -15.50
N VAL A 100 -8.01 -40.91 -14.79
CA VAL A 100 -8.30 -41.20 -13.36
C VAL A 100 -7.19 -40.68 -12.44
N SER A 101 -6.38 -39.73 -12.93
CA SER A 101 -5.47 -38.97 -12.06
C SER A 101 -6.30 -38.14 -11.07
N CYS A 102 -6.51 -38.69 -9.88
CA CYS A 102 -7.21 -38.06 -8.78
C CYS A 102 -6.59 -36.69 -8.48
N HIS A 103 -7.22 -35.64 -8.98
CA HIS A 103 -6.92 -34.29 -8.53
C HIS A 103 -7.44 -34.17 -7.10
N SER A 104 -6.54 -34.12 -6.12
CA SER A 104 -6.89 -33.76 -4.76
C SER A 104 -7.33 -32.29 -4.76
N HIS A 105 -8.64 -32.07 -4.87
CA HIS A 105 -9.25 -30.76 -4.73
C HIS A 105 -9.21 -30.37 -3.25
N TYR A 106 -8.24 -29.55 -2.87
CA TYR A 106 -8.24 -28.92 -1.57
C TYR A 106 -9.44 -27.98 -1.50
N GLN A 107 -10.46 -28.37 -0.75
CA GLN A 107 -11.55 -27.47 -0.38
C GLN A 107 -11.19 -26.80 0.93
N LEU A 108 -11.24 -25.46 0.95
CA LEU A 108 -11.08 -24.69 2.16
C LEU A 108 -12.28 -24.98 3.08
N THR A 109 -12.09 -25.82 4.09
CA THR A 109 -13.16 -26.25 5.01
C THR A 109 -13.51 -25.19 6.05
N GLY A 110 -12.62 -24.21 6.26
CA GLY A 110 -12.88 -23.08 7.15
C GLY A 110 -11.66 -22.19 7.32
N ILE A 111 -11.90 -20.93 7.69
CA ILE A 111 -10.86 -20.00 8.14
C ILE A 111 -11.14 -19.68 9.61
N GLN A 112 -10.28 -20.15 10.50
CA GLN A 112 -10.33 -19.74 11.90
C GLN A 112 -9.47 -18.48 12.07
N ARG A 113 -10.06 -17.40 12.58
CA ARG A 113 -9.35 -16.16 12.89
C ARG A 113 -9.46 -15.88 14.39
N THR A 114 -8.32 -15.61 15.02
CA THR A 114 -8.28 -15.08 16.38
C THR A 114 -7.74 -13.66 16.33
N ARG A 115 -8.41 -12.74 17.03
CA ARG A 115 -7.91 -11.37 17.20
C ARG A 115 -6.94 -11.36 18.37
N ILE A 116 -5.67 -11.15 18.09
CA ILE A 116 -4.69 -10.87 19.13
C ILE A 116 -4.79 -9.37 19.43
N ILE A 117 -5.36 -9.03 20.58
CA ILE A 117 -5.42 -7.65 21.07
C ILE A 117 -4.04 -7.31 21.63
N ILE A 118 -3.32 -6.39 20.99
CA ILE A 118 -2.05 -5.85 21.50
C ILE A 118 -2.40 -4.77 22.53
N ASP A 119 -2.26 -5.10 23.81
CA ASP A 119 -2.46 -4.21 24.94
C ASP A 119 -1.32 -4.40 25.97
N LYS A 120 -1.45 -3.76 27.14
CA LYS A 120 -0.42 -3.75 28.19
C LYS A 120 0.01 -5.13 28.69
N ARG A 121 -0.74 -6.20 28.39
CA ARG A 121 -0.38 -7.58 28.75
C ARG A 121 0.96 -8.02 28.15
N TYR A 122 1.39 -7.42 27.04
CA TYR A 122 2.64 -7.74 26.37
C TYR A 122 3.77 -6.75 26.65
N ASP A 123 3.51 -5.69 27.44
CA ASP A 123 4.50 -4.66 27.73
C ASP A 123 5.56 -5.15 28.72
N GLN A 124 5.26 -6.19 29.52
CA GLN A 124 6.14 -6.70 30.56
C GLN A 124 6.03 -8.23 30.78
N PRO A 125 7.15 -8.90 31.11
CA PRO A 125 8.51 -8.37 31.07
C PRO A 125 8.98 -8.19 29.62
N GLN A 126 9.68 -7.09 29.33
CA GLN A 126 10.35 -6.94 28.04
C GLN A 126 11.43 -8.01 27.89
N ASP A 127 11.51 -8.62 26.71
CA ASP A 127 12.58 -9.56 26.37
C ASP A 127 13.93 -8.82 26.36
N ALA A 128 14.83 -9.20 27.27
CA ALA A 128 16.10 -8.52 27.47
C ALA A 128 17.04 -8.69 26.27
N GLU A 129 16.99 -9.82 25.58
CA GLU A 129 17.80 -10.09 24.39
C GLU A 129 17.31 -9.24 23.22
N ALA A 130 16.00 -9.20 22.99
CA ALA A 130 15.40 -8.33 21.97
C ALA A 130 15.67 -6.84 22.26
N ALA A 131 15.56 -6.41 23.52
CA ALA A 131 15.87 -5.04 23.93
C ALA A 131 17.35 -4.69 23.67
N ALA A 132 18.28 -5.60 24.00
CA ALA A 132 19.70 -5.42 23.73
C ALA A 132 20.00 -5.36 22.23
N PHE A 133 19.37 -6.23 21.43
CA PHE A 133 19.48 -6.24 19.98
C PHE A 133 18.98 -4.93 19.34
N LEU A 134 17.85 -4.38 19.81
CA LEU A 134 17.26 -3.16 19.26
C LEU A 134 17.96 -1.87 19.72
N LYS A 135 18.69 -1.91 20.85
CA LYS A 135 19.32 -0.73 21.47
C LYS A 135 20.17 0.12 20.51
N PRO A 136 21.14 -0.42 19.74
CA PRO A 136 21.96 0.40 18.84
C PRO A 136 21.13 1.07 17.73
N TYR A 137 20.16 0.36 17.15
CA TYR A 137 19.26 0.91 16.13
C TYR A 137 18.38 2.02 16.70
N LYS A 138 17.85 1.81 17.91
CA LYS A 138 17.05 2.82 18.61
C LYS A 138 17.85 4.10 18.84
N GLN A 139 19.11 4.01 19.26
CA GLN A 139 19.96 5.18 19.46
C GLN A 139 20.17 5.97 18.16
N GLN A 140 20.44 5.29 17.04
CA GLN A 140 20.59 5.94 15.73
C GLN A 140 19.30 6.62 15.28
N ILE A 141 18.17 5.92 15.36
CA ILE A 141 16.86 6.45 14.97
C ILE A 141 16.48 7.63 15.85
N ASP A 142 16.64 7.51 17.17
CA ASP A 142 16.35 8.57 18.13
C ASP A 142 17.16 9.85 17.80
N SER A 143 18.43 9.72 17.39
CA SER A 143 19.25 10.89 17.00
C SER A 143 18.71 11.63 15.78
N ILE A 144 18.07 10.90 14.85
CA ILE A 144 17.49 11.48 13.62
C ILE A 144 16.10 12.07 13.92
N MET A 145 15.34 11.43 14.80
CA MET A 145 13.92 11.75 15.03
C MET A 145 13.69 12.82 16.11
N LYS A 146 14.60 12.98 17.07
CA LYS A 146 14.48 13.95 18.18
C LYS A 146 14.63 15.43 17.84
N PRO A 147 15.39 15.86 16.81
CA PRO A 147 15.54 17.28 16.49
C PRO A 147 14.18 17.97 16.32
N VAL A 148 14.03 19.14 16.95
CA VAL A 148 12.83 19.98 16.88
C VAL A 148 12.85 20.77 15.57
N VAL A 149 11.73 20.76 14.86
CA VAL A 149 11.54 21.50 13.60
C VAL A 149 10.65 22.74 13.77
N GLY A 150 9.92 22.86 14.88
CA GLY A 150 9.12 24.04 15.21
C GLY A 150 8.21 23.81 16.41
N THR A 151 7.24 24.69 16.61
CA THR A 151 6.33 24.67 17.76
C THR A 151 4.86 24.73 17.31
N LEU A 152 3.98 23.96 17.97
CA LEU A 152 2.54 23.91 17.70
C LEU A 152 1.72 24.47 18.88
N ALA A 153 0.75 25.33 18.58
CA ALA A 153 -0.03 26.07 19.58
C ALA A 153 -0.97 25.19 20.42
N LYS A 154 -1.55 24.15 19.80
CA LYS A 154 -2.54 23.25 20.41
C LYS A 154 -2.50 21.87 19.76
N PRO A 155 -3.03 20.82 20.42
CA PRO A 155 -3.11 19.49 19.81
C PRO A 155 -3.97 19.53 18.54
N MET A 156 -3.56 18.78 17.52
CA MET A 156 -4.28 18.71 16.24
C MET A 156 -4.46 17.26 15.81
N PHE A 157 -5.65 16.95 15.29
CA PHE A 157 -6.04 15.61 14.86
C PHE A 157 -6.72 15.67 13.51
N ALA A 158 -6.66 14.57 12.76
CA ALA A 158 -7.35 14.40 11.50
C ALA A 158 -8.74 13.80 11.71
N ARG A 159 -9.78 14.43 11.15
CA ARG A 159 -11.15 13.91 11.17
C ARG A 159 -11.96 14.46 9.99
N ARG A 160 -12.80 13.63 9.38
CA ARG A 160 -13.80 14.08 8.39
C ARG A 160 -14.98 14.80 9.08
N PRO A 161 -15.64 15.75 8.40
CA PRO A 161 -15.34 16.23 7.06
C PRO A 161 -14.15 17.21 7.00
N GLU A 162 -13.81 17.83 8.12
CA GLU A 162 -12.78 18.85 8.27
C GLU A 162 -12.18 18.76 9.67
N SER A 163 -10.89 19.10 9.80
CA SER A 163 -10.18 19.13 11.07
C SER A 163 -9.01 20.11 11.03
N THR A 164 -8.48 20.46 12.21
CA THR A 164 -7.33 21.38 12.31
C THR A 164 -6.10 20.85 11.57
N LEU A 165 -5.82 19.54 11.67
CA LEU A 165 -4.63 18.97 11.02
C LEU A 165 -4.81 18.84 9.51
N SER A 166 -6.01 18.45 9.04
CA SER A 166 -6.27 18.38 7.59
C SER A 166 -6.19 19.76 6.93
N ASN A 167 -6.67 20.80 7.61
CA ASN A 167 -6.59 22.18 7.15
C ASN A 167 -5.14 22.66 7.07
N LEU A 168 -4.37 22.45 8.14
CA LEU A 168 -2.95 22.80 8.17
C LEU A 168 -2.18 22.13 7.02
N LEU A 169 -2.33 20.82 6.83
CA LEU A 169 -1.58 20.09 5.80
C LEU A 169 -1.96 20.53 4.38
N ALA A 170 -3.23 20.82 4.13
CA ALA A 170 -3.65 21.36 2.84
C ALA A 170 -3.13 22.79 2.59
N ASP A 171 -3.07 23.64 3.63
CA ASP A 171 -2.46 24.97 3.55
C ASP A 171 -0.95 24.88 3.28
N ILE A 172 -0.26 23.91 3.89
CA ILE A 172 1.16 23.64 3.65
C ILE A 172 1.42 23.25 2.19
N MET A 173 0.51 22.52 1.53
CA MET A 173 0.66 22.22 0.09
C MET A 173 0.63 23.49 -0.75
N VAL A 174 -0.22 24.47 -0.42
CA VAL A 174 -0.23 25.78 -1.09
C VAL A 174 1.05 26.54 -0.82
N TRP A 175 1.46 26.63 0.46
CA TRP A 175 2.70 27.29 0.87
C TRP A 175 3.94 26.72 0.16
N GLY A 176 3.99 25.39 -0.02
CA GLY A 176 5.08 24.69 -0.69
C GLY A 176 5.24 25.03 -2.17
N GLY A 177 4.22 25.61 -2.81
CA GLY A 177 4.29 26.02 -4.23
C GLY A 177 5.41 27.02 -4.52
N LYS A 178 5.76 27.87 -3.55
CA LYS A 178 6.79 28.91 -3.73
C LYS A 178 8.17 28.35 -4.12
N ASP A 179 8.52 27.16 -3.62
CA ASP A 179 9.82 26.52 -3.88
C ASP A 179 9.92 25.97 -5.32
N PHE A 180 8.78 25.86 -6.00
CA PHE A 180 8.66 25.35 -7.37
C PHE A 180 8.26 26.44 -8.37
N ASN A 181 8.19 27.70 -7.94
CA ASN A 181 7.61 28.81 -8.72
C ASN A 181 6.16 28.50 -9.18
N GLU A 182 5.40 27.86 -8.29
CA GLU A 182 4.02 27.47 -8.49
C GLU A 182 3.08 28.30 -7.60
N HIS A 183 1.94 28.69 -8.15
CA HIS A 183 0.94 29.50 -7.46
C HIS A 183 -0.42 28.79 -7.44
N PRO A 184 -0.53 27.67 -6.71
CA PRO A 184 -1.77 26.92 -6.61
C PRO A 184 -2.86 27.76 -5.91
N VAL A 185 -4.07 27.74 -6.46
CA VAL A 185 -5.23 28.43 -5.87
C VAL A 185 -5.84 27.65 -4.71
N MET A 186 -5.55 26.35 -4.62
CA MET A 186 -5.92 25.50 -3.49
C MET A 186 -4.97 24.32 -3.34
N GLY A 187 -4.90 23.81 -2.12
CA GLY A 187 -4.23 22.58 -1.74
C GLY A 187 -5.22 21.48 -1.42
N LEU A 188 -4.87 20.24 -1.75
CA LEU A 188 -5.61 19.03 -1.41
C LEU A 188 -4.69 18.04 -0.70
N TYR A 189 -5.16 17.46 0.41
CA TYR A 189 -4.46 16.41 1.14
C TYR A 189 -5.45 15.35 1.61
N ASN A 190 -5.15 14.06 1.39
CA ASN A 190 -6.08 13.00 1.79
C ASN A 190 -6.00 12.69 3.28
N MET A 191 -7.17 12.55 3.91
CA MET A 191 -7.37 12.21 5.30
C MET A 191 -6.75 10.84 5.63
N GLY A 192 -6.83 9.88 4.71
CA GLY A 192 -6.21 8.55 4.87
C GLY A 192 -4.68 8.59 4.92
N GLY A 193 -4.08 9.63 4.35
CA GLY A 193 -2.65 9.92 4.38
C GLY A 193 -2.15 10.41 5.74
N ILE A 194 -3.04 10.94 6.59
CA ILE A 194 -2.69 11.49 7.90
C ILE A 194 -2.79 10.39 8.97
N ARG A 195 -1.65 9.95 9.51
CA ARG A 195 -1.58 8.71 10.30
C ARG A 195 -1.48 8.90 11.81
N ALA A 196 -1.26 10.13 12.26
CA ALA A 196 -1.19 10.47 13.67
C ALA A 196 -1.71 11.90 13.91
N GLY A 197 -1.98 12.22 15.18
CA GLY A 197 -2.16 13.60 15.62
C GLY A 197 -0.84 14.24 16.05
N LEU A 198 -0.84 15.57 16.17
CA LEU A 198 0.26 16.32 16.76
C LEU A 198 -0.12 16.79 18.17
N SER A 199 0.84 16.71 19.08
CA SER A 199 0.70 17.27 20.44
C SER A 199 1.11 18.74 20.44
N LYS A 200 0.57 19.51 21.38
CA LYS A 200 1.00 20.90 21.65
C LYS A 200 2.48 20.93 22.03
N GLY A 201 3.18 21.99 21.62
CA GLY A 201 4.57 22.26 22.00
C GLY A 201 5.55 21.92 20.88
N ASN A 202 6.75 21.46 21.26
CA ASN A 202 7.80 21.18 20.30
C ASN A 202 7.40 20.04 19.36
N ILE A 203 7.53 20.30 18.06
CA ILE A 203 7.33 19.32 17.00
C ILE A 203 8.70 18.85 16.52
N THR A 204 8.91 17.53 16.55
CA THR A 204 10.15 16.88 16.15
C THR A 204 10.07 16.32 14.73
N VAL A 205 11.22 15.95 14.16
CA VAL A 205 11.30 15.17 12.91
C VAL A 205 10.44 13.91 13.01
N GLY A 206 10.51 13.20 14.15
CA GLY A 206 9.71 12.00 14.39
C GLY A 206 8.20 12.27 14.38
N ASP A 207 7.76 13.42 14.87
CA ASP A 207 6.34 13.80 14.82
C ASP A 207 5.86 13.98 13.37
N VAL A 208 6.66 14.65 12.53
CA VAL A 208 6.32 14.84 11.11
C VAL A 208 6.30 13.49 10.37
N VAL A 209 7.27 12.61 10.62
CA VAL A 209 7.29 11.26 10.03
C VAL A 209 6.08 10.44 10.46
N ARG A 210 5.61 10.58 11.71
CA ARG A 210 4.41 9.86 12.18
C ARG A 210 3.13 10.36 11.53
N ILE A 211 2.99 11.66 11.26
CA ILE A 211 1.77 12.17 10.60
C ILE A 211 1.74 11.89 9.10
N ALA A 212 2.89 11.96 8.41
CA ALA A 212 3.04 11.76 6.97
C ALA A 212 4.12 10.70 6.67
N PRO A 213 3.85 9.41 6.97
CA PRO A 213 4.85 8.35 6.87
C PRO A 213 5.11 7.90 5.43
N PHE A 214 4.22 8.19 4.49
CA PHE A 214 4.36 7.79 3.09
C PHE A 214 5.38 8.66 2.36
N GLU A 215 6.01 8.10 1.33
CA GLU A 215 6.97 8.80 0.45
C GLU A 215 6.26 9.56 -0.68
N ASN A 216 5.06 10.06 -0.38
CA ASN A 216 4.24 10.83 -1.32
C ASN A 216 4.90 12.19 -1.56
N LYS A 217 5.02 12.57 -2.83
CA LYS A 217 5.67 13.81 -3.24
C LYS A 217 4.65 14.88 -3.54
N ILE A 218 5.02 16.14 -3.29
CA ILE A 218 4.19 17.28 -3.70
C ILE A 218 4.05 17.30 -5.22
N CYS A 219 2.85 17.59 -5.70
CA CYS A 219 2.50 17.70 -7.11
C CYS A 219 1.68 18.95 -7.36
N PHE A 220 1.83 19.51 -8.54
CA PHE A 220 1.03 20.63 -9.03
C PHE A 220 0.37 20.24 -10.35
N ILE A 221 -0.93 20.48 -10.45
CA ILE A 221 -1.72 20.08 -11.61
C ILE A 221 -2.75 21.14 -11.95
N THR A 222 -2.98 21.36 -13.23
CA THR A 222 -3.96 22.34 -13.71
C THR A 222 -5.26 21.63 -14.08
N LEU A 223 -6.37 22.03 -13.49
CA LEU A 223 -7.71 21.52 -13.79
C LEU A 223 -8.55 22.60 -14.49
N SER A 224 -9.37 22.19 -15.47
CA SER A 224 -10.48 23.03 -15.92
C SER A 224 -11.50 23.20 -14.80
N GLY A 225 -12.31 24.25 -14.87
CA GLY A 225 -13.38 24.47 -13.89
C GLY A 225 -14.36 23.29 -13.82
N GLU A 226 -14.65 22.65 -14.96
CA GLU A 226 -15.45 21.41 -14.99
C GLU A 226 -14.77 20.27 -14.22
N ALA A 227 -13.49 20.01 -14.46
CA ALA A 227 -12.74 18.96 -13.74
C ALA A 227 -12.59 19.30 -12.25
N LEU A 228 -12.47 20.58 -11.90
CA LEU A 228 -12.43 21.03 -10.51
C LEU A 228 -13.78 20.81 -9.80
N MET A 229 -14.91 21.04 -10.48
CA MET A 229 -16.25 20.71 -9.95
C MET A 229 -16.42 19.21 -9.75
N GLU A 230 -15.89 18.39 -10.66
CA GLU A 230 -15.84 16.94 -10.48
C GLU A 230 -14.96 16.55 -9.27
N LEU A 231 -13.81 17.20 -9.09
CA LEU A 231 -12.95 16.96 -7.92
C LEU A 231 -13.67 17.27 -6.61
N PHE A 232 -14.40 18.38 -6.51
CA PHE A 232 -15.22 18.66 -5.32
C PHE A 232 -16.34 17.64 -5.11
N SER A 233 -16.88 17.07 -6.19
CA SER A 233 -17.83 15.95 -6.12
C SER A 233 -17.15 14.66 -5.62
N ASN A 234 -15.90 14.39 -6.03
CA ASN A 234 -15.11 13.28 -5.50
C ASN A 234 -14.87 13.44 -4.00
N ILE A 235 -14.44 14.63 -3.55
CA ILE A 235 -14.24 14.98 -2.13
C ILE A 235 -15.54 14.78 -1.33
N ALA A 236 -16.69 15.21 -1.89
CA ALA A 236 -17.98 15.01 -1.25
C ALA A 236 -18.34 13.53 -1.08
N SER A 237 -18.02 12.69 -2.08
CA SER A 237 -18.36 11.26 -2.08
C SER A 237 -17.67 10.46 -0.97
N VAL A 238 -16.44 10.85 -0.62
CA VAL A 238 -15.67 10.29 0.51
C VAL A 238 -15.96 10.99 1.84
N GLY A 239 -16.79 12.03 1.84
CA GLY A 239 -17.27 12.81 2.98
C GLY A 239 -16.28 13.83 3.52
N GLY A 240 -15.47 14.41 2.65
CA GLY A 240 -14.48 15.42 2.98
C GLY A 240 -13.05 14.89 2.96
N GLU A 241 -12.16 15.78 2.59
CA GLU A 241 -10.70 15.63 2.56
C GLU A 241 -10.07 16.94 3.08
N GLY A 242 -8.76 16.97 3.29
CA GLY A 242 -8.08 18.22 3.62
C GLY A 242 -8.07 19.17 2.43
N VAL A 243 -8.75 20.30 2.55
CA VAL A 243 -8.75 21.38 1.56
C VAL A 243 -8.17 22.64 2.16
N SER A 244 -7.40 23.41 1.39
CA SER A 244 -6.75 24.62 1.89
C SER A 244 -7.75 25.76 2.13
N LYS A 245 -7.28 26.80 2.79
CA LYS A 245 -8.01 28.05 2.99
C LYS A 245 -8.53 28.58 1.65
N GLY A 246 -9.72 29.17 1.68
CA GLY A 246 -10.41 29.69 0.50
C GLY A 246 -11.48 28.75 -0.06
N VAL A 247 -11.39 27.45 0.19
CA VAL A 247 -12.47 26.51 -0.15
C VAL A 247 -13.58 26.63 0.89
N THR A 248 -14.83 26.72 0.43
CA THR A 248 -16.02 26.58 1.25
C THR A 248 -17.01 25.72 0.49
N MET A 249 -17.29 24.52 1.00
CA MET A 249 -18.19 23.55 0.36
C MET A 249 -19.21 22.99 1.34
N GLN A 250 -20.40 22.68 0.82
CA GLN A 250 -21.47 22.01 1.54
C GLN A 250 -21.70 20.63 0.94
N ILE A 251 -21.82 19.62 1.81
CA ILE A 251 -22.06 18.22 1.45
C ILE A 251 -23.39 17.78 2.05
N LYS A 252 -24.21 17.06 1.28
CA LYS A 252 -25.40 16.37 1.78
C LYS A 252 -25.43 14.97 1.19
N ASP A 253 -25.62 13.94 2.02
CA ASP A 253 -25.71 12.54 1.58
C ASP A 253 -24.54 12.11 0.66
N ARG A 254 -23.31 12.50 1.01
CA ARG A 254 -22.08 12.27 0.22
C ARG A 254 -22.09 12.91 -1.18
N LYS A 255 -22.94 13.91 -1.40
CA LYS A 255 -23.01 14.68 -2.65
C LYS A 255 -22.66 16.13 -2.39
N LEU A 256 -22.01 16.74 -3.38
CA LEU A 256 -21.72 18.17 -3.38
C LEU A 256 -23.04 18.95 -3.53
N VAL A 257 -23.29 19.90 -2.64
CA VAL A 257 -24.44 20.81 -2.72
C VAL A 257 -24.01 22.17 -3.28
N SER A 258 -22.94 22.73 -2.73
CA SER A 258 -22.39 24.00 -3.17
C SER A 258 -20.88 24.04 -2.89
N VAL A 259 -20.15 24.82 -3.69
CA VAL A 259 -18.74 25.12 -3.44
C VAL A 259 -18.41 26.51 -3.97
N THR A 260 -17.58 27.22 -3.22
CA THR A 260 -16.90 28.44 -3.65
C THR A 260 -15.42 28.32 -3.38
N LEU A 261 -14.62 28.97 -4.22
CA LEU A 261 -13.18 29.15 -4.03
C LEU A 261 -12.90 30.65 -3.89
N ASN A 262 -12.32 31.04 -2.76
CA ASN A 262 -12.07 32.44 -2.39
C ASN A 262 -13.33 33.32 -2.47
N GLY A 263 -14.47 32.77 -2.06
CA GLY A 263 -15.77 33.44 -2.09
C GLY A 263 -16.40 33.57 -3.49
N GLN A 264 -15.76 33.05 -4.53
CA GLN A 264 -16.28 33.08 -5.90
C GLN A 264 -16.78 31.70 -6.33
N PRO A 265 -17.82 31.62 -7.18
CA PRO A 265 -18.21 30.36 -7.81
C PRO A 265 -17.09 29.87 -8.74
N ILE A 266 -17.03 28.55 -8.94
CA ILE A 266 -16.12 27.96 -9.93
C ILE A 266 -16.64 28.28 -11.33
N ASP A 267 -15.78 28.89 -12.15
CA ASP A 267 -16.05 29.19 -13.55
C ASP A 267 -15.62 27.97 -14.39
N PRO A 268 -16.54 27.28 -15.09
CA PRO A 268 -16.23 26.07 -15.83
C PRO A 268 -15.19 26.30 -16.95
N ASN A 269 -15.04 27.54 -17.43
CA ASN A 269 -14.14 27.88 -18.53
C ASN A 269 -12.74 28.34 -18.07
N LYS A 270 -12.51 28.47 -16.76
CA LYS A 270 -11.21 28.86 -16.21
C LYS A 270 -10.36 27.63 -15.88
N GLN A 271 -9.05 27.87 -15.83
CA GLN A 271 -8.05 26.89 -15.39
C GLN A 271 -7.63 27.20 -13.95
N TYR A 272 -7.45 26.16 -13.15
CA TYR A 272 -7.14 26.25 -11.74
C TYR A 272 -5.93 25.39 -11.42
N ARG A 273 -4.88 26.03 -10.88
CA ARG A 273 -3.66 25.34 -10.43
C ARG A 273 -3.88 24.77 -9.04
N ILE A 274 -3.68 23.47 -8.86
CA ILE A 274 -3.95 22.74 -7.62
C ILE A 274 -2.64 22.14 -7.11
N ALA A 275 -2.33 22.33 -5.82
CA ALA A 275 -1.28 21.58 -5.14
C ALA A 275 -1.88 20.34 -4.46
N THR A 276 -1.23 19.21 -4.61
CA THR A 276 -1.66 17.93 -4.03
C THR A 276 -0.46 17.00 -3.86
N ILE A 277 -0.71 15.71 -3.68
CA ILE A 277 0.31 14.68 -3.66
C ILE A 277 0.22 13.78 -4.90
N ASP A 278 1.35 13.21 -5.32
CA ASP A 278 1.46 12.26 -6.43
C ASP A 278 0.46 11.09 -6.34
N TYR A 279 0.25 10.57 -5.14
CA TYR A 279 -0.74 9.53 -4.87
C TYR A 279 -2.14 9.94 -5.31
N LEU A 280 -2.58 11.16 -4.99
CA LEU A 280 -3.88 11.67 -5.41
C LEU A 280 -3.91 12.07 -6.88
N ALA A 281 -2.82 12.63 -7.40
CA ALA A 281 -2.71 12.98 -8.82
C ALA A 281 -2.93 11.77 -9.75
N GLN A 282 -2.60 10.57 -9.28
CA GLN A 282 -2.87 9.30 -9.98
C GLN A 282 -4.34 8.82 -9.87
N GLY A 283 -5.22 9.57 -9.22
CA GLY A 283 -6.65 9.28 -9.06
C GLY A 283 -6.97 8.30 -7.93
N ASN A 284 -6.04 8.03 -7.01
CA ASN A 284 -6.30 7.20 -5.83
C ASN A 284 -7.27 7.89 -4.86
N ASP A 285 -7.76 7.16 -3.84
CA ASP A 285 -8.77 7.62 -2.86
C ASP A 285 -10.02 8.24 -3.51
N HIS A 286 -10.41 7.74 -4.69
CA HIS A 286 -11.53 8.24 -5.49
C HIS A 286 -11.38 9.67 -6.03
N MET A 287 -10.18 10.27 -6.00
CA MET A 287 -9.92 11.60 -6.58
C MET A 287 -9.70 11.53 -8.10
N THR A 288 -10.60 10.83 -8.81
CA THR A 288 -10.44 10.49 -10.23
C THR A 288 -10.38 11.70 -11.15
N ALA A 289 -11.03 12.81 -10.78
CA ALA A 289 -11.01 14.06 -11.53
C ALA A 289 -9.59 14.58 -11.77
N LEU A 290 -8.64 14.29 -10.88
CA LEU A 290 -7.24 14.71 -11.04
C LEU A 290 -6.59 14.11 -12.30
N LYS A 291 -7.06 12.95 -12.78
CA LYS A 291 -6.57 12.37 -14.04
C LYS A 291 -6.92 13.18 -15.28
N ARG A 292 -7.90 14.09 -15.19
CA ARG A 292 -8.29 15.01 -16.26
C ARG A 292 -7.40 16.26 -16.32
N GLY A 293 -6.51 16.43 -15.35
CA GLY A 293 -5.64 17.58 -15.28
C GLY A 293 -4.54 17.61 -16.32
N THR A 294 -4.07 18.81 -16.60
CA THR A 294 -2.99 19.10 -17.53
C THR A 294 -1.82 19.75 -16.78
N ASP A 295 -0.70 19.95 -17.49
CA ASP A 295 0.46 20.68 -16.96
C ASP A 295 0.99 20.09 -15.64
N LEU A 296 1.02 18.76 -15.52
CA LEU A 296 1.43 18.09 -14.29
C LEU A 296 2.93 18.33 -14.01
N LEU A 297 3.22 19.01 -12.90
CA LEU A 297 4.54 19.04 -12.29
C LEU A 297 4.56 18.07 -11.10
N SER A 298 5.37 17.00 -11.22
CA SER A 298 5.46 15.92 -10.24
C SER A 298 6.94 15.58 -9.98
N PRO A 299 7.68 16.42 -9.24
CA PRO A 299 9.11 16.22 -9.02
C PRO A 299 9.37 14.95 -8.19
N GLN A 300 10.28 14.09 -8.66
CA GLN A 300 10.46 12.73 -8.14
C GLN A 300 11.62 12.56 -7.15
N SER A 301 12.40 13.61 -6.89
CA SER A 301 13.50 13.52 -5.92
C SER A 301 12.98 13.44 -4.49
N LYS A 302 13.80 12.89 -3.58
CA LYS A 302 13.41 12.59 -2.19
C LYS A 302 13.07 13.86 -1.40
N GLU A 303 13.71 14.97 -1.73
CA GLU A 303 13.50 16.27 -1.10
C GLU A 303 12.07 16.79 -1.29
N ASN A 304 11.36 16.30 -2.31
CA ASN A 304 9.97 16.66 -2.59
C ASN A 304 8.95 15.79 -1.82
N ASP A 305 9.41 14.80 -1.04
CA ASP A 305 8.49 14.08 -0.16
C ASP A 305 7.78 15.11 0.74
N THR A 306 6.46 14.97 0.86
CA THR A 306 5.61 15.90 1.62
C THR A 306 6.06 16.09 3.07
N ARG A 307 6.70 15.09 3.68
CA ARG A 307 7.32 15.22 5.01
C ARG A 307 8.38 16.34 5.07
N PHE A 308 9.18 16.53 4.01
CA PHE A 308 10.17 17.60 3.96
C PHE A 308 9.50 18.96 3.75
N ILE A 309 8.47 19.04 2.91
CA ILE A 309 7.67 20.26 2.76
C ILE A 309 7.05 20.69 4.10
N ILE A 310 6.49 19.74 4.85
CA ILE A 310 5.95 19.99 6.19
C ILE A 310 7.05 20.44 7.15
N MET A 311 8.20 19.74 7.20
CA MET A 311 9.31 20.14 8.07
C MET A 311 9.84 21.53 7.73
N ASN A 312 9.95 21.88 6.44
CA ASN A 312 10.41 23.19 5.99
C ASN A 312 9.44 24.28 6.41
N TYR A 313 8.12 24.05 6.31
CA TYR A 313 7.11 24.97 6.82
C TYR A 313 7.29 25.24 8.32
N PHE A 314 7.41 24.20 9.14
CA PHE A 314 7.62 24.37 10.58
C PHE A 314 8.91 25.13 10.90
N LYS A 315 10.01 24.83 10.18
CA LYS A 315 11.30 25.50 10.35
C LYS A 315 11.21 26.98 9.99
N GLU A 316 10.51 27.32 8.91
CA GLU A 316 10.29 28.71 8.51
C GLU A 316 9.45 29.45 9.55
N MET A 317 8.34 28.88 10.00
CA MET A 317 7.53 29.49 11.06
C MET A 317 8.33 29.70 12.34
N GLN A 318 9.18 28.75 12.72
CA GLN A 318 10.07 28.87 13.86
C GLN A 318 11.13 29.97 13.67
N ALA A 319 11.73 30.08 12.47
CA ALA A 319 12.69 31.13 12.13
C ALA A 319 12.05 32.54 12.16
N GLU A 320 10.76 32.63 11.83
CA GLU A 320 9.95 33.84 11.94
C GLU A 320 9.43 34.11 13.37
N GLY A 321 9.76 33.26 14.34
CA GLY A 321 9.27 33.37 15.73
C GLY A 321 7.79 33.07 15.90
N LYS A 322 7.16 32.43 14.90
CA LYS A 322 5.74 32.07 14.90
C LYS A 322 5.52 30.68 15.48
N VAL A 323 4.45 30.55 16.25
CA VAL A 323 3.92 29.25 16.68
C VAL A 323 2.86 28.81 15.68
N VAL A 324 3.00 27.59 15.14
CA VAL A 324 2.05 27.06 14.15
C VAL A 324 0.69 26.83 14.80
N ASP A 325 -0.36 27.31 14.15
CA ASP A 325 -1.75 27.08 14.54
C ASP A 325 -2.65 26.90 13.31
N SER A 326 -3.79 26.22 13.52
CA SER A 326 -4.83 26.00 12.52
C SER A 326 -6.16 25.74 13.22
N ASN A 327 -7.25 26.22 12.64
CA ASN A 327 -8.60 26.10 13.17
C ASN A 327 -9.49 25.35 12.17
N VAL A 328 -10.59 24.80 12.68
CA VAL A 328 -11.71 24.41 11.83
C VAL A 328 -12.41 25.71 11.43
N GLU A 329 -12.49 25.97 10.13
CA GLU A 329 -12.96 27.24 9.57
C GLU A 329 -14.32 27.08 8.87
N GLY A 330 -14.86 25.86 8.80
CA GLY A 330 -16.08 25.56 8.04
C GLY A 330 -15.81 25.47 6.55
N ARG A 331 -14.59 25.06 6.16
CA ARG A 331 -14.22 24.77 4.77
C ARG A 331 -15.12 23.67 4.19
N ILE A 332 -15.50 22.69 5.01
CA ILE A 332 -16.42 21.61 4.62
C ILE A 332 -17.53 21.44 5.66
N VAL A 333 -18.77 21.71 5.27
CA VAL A 333 -19.95 21.57 6.14
C VAL A 333 -20.86 20.45 5.63
N VAL A 334 -21.28 19.54 6.52
CA VAL A 334 -22.27 18.50 6.20
C VAL A 334 -23.66 18.98 6.61
N LEU A 335 -24.55 19.12 5.64
CA LEU A 335 -25.95 19.49 5.85
C LEU A 335 -26.74 18.29 6.37
N LYS A 336 -27.75 18.58 7.20
CA LYS A 336 -28.67 17.59 7.76
C LYS A 336 -29.77 17.18 6.79
#